data_AF-A0A1T4LZ63-F1
#
_entry.id   AF-A0A1T4LZ63-F1
#
_cell.length_a   1.000
_cell.length_b   1.000
_cell.length_c   1.000
_cell.angle_alpha   90.00
_cell.angle_beta   90.00
_cell.angle_gamma   90.00
#
_symmetry.space_group_name_H-M   'P 1'
#
loop_
_entity.id
_entity.type
_entity.pdbx_description
1 polymer ?
#
loop_
_entity_poly.entity_id
_entity_poly.type
_entity_poly.pdbx_seq_one_letter_code
_entity_poly.pdbx_strand_id
1 'polypeptide(L)' 'MESKFIVIKHKRKDHTYISIATSNGYGKGYSNQIGLGRLEKLQELNSDPINVIKNSIKNLSISESK' A
#
# COMPACT_ATOMS: atom_id res chain seq x y z
N MET A 1 17.17 1.98 -9.03
CA MET A 1 16.34 3.08 -8.49
C MET A 1 15.54 2.47 -7.36
N GLU A 2 15.59 2.98 -6.13
CA GLU A 2 14.91 2.31 -5.02
C GLU A 2 13.39 2.43 -5.19
N SER A 3 12.74 1.30 -5.45
CA SER A 3 11.28 1.24 -5.63
C SER A 3 10.59 1.54 -4.30
N LYS A 4 9.97 2.72 -4.20
CA LYS A 4 9.23 3.10 -2.99
C LYS A 4 7.81 2.57 -3.05
N PHE A 5 7.51 1.61 -2.18
CA PHE A 5 6.14 1.17 -1.97
C PHE A 5 5.30 2.24 -1.31
N ILE A 6 4.03 2.32 -1.69
CA ILE A 6 3.03 3.21 -1.13
C ILE A 6 1.75 2.45 -0.78
N VAL A 7 1.05 2.93 0.24
CA VAL A 7 -0.29 2.45 0.60
C VAL A 7 -1.32 3.36 -0.06
N ILE A 8 -2.23 2.77 -0.83
CA ILE A 8 -3.29 3.48 -1.53
C ILE A 8 -4.63 3.14 -0.87
N LYS A 9 -5.42 4.19 -0.60
CA LYS A 9 -6.80 4.09 -0.12
C LYS A 9 -7.74 4.40 -1.27
N HIS A 10 -8.60 3.44 -1.61
CA HIS A 10 -9.67 3.62 -2.59
C HIS A 10 -11.01 3.65 -1.87
N LYS A 11 -11.59 4.84 -1.74
CA LYS A 11 -12.94 4.99 -1.22
C LYS A 11 -13.96 4.60 -2.31
N ARG A 12 -14.77 3.59 -2.03
CA ARG A 12 -15.99 3.27 -2.78
C ARG A 12 -17.20 3.70 -1.96
N LYS A 13 -18.41 3.52 -2.50
CA LYS A 13 -19.66 4.00 -1.89
C LYS A 13 -19.77 3.59 -0.42
N ASP A 14 -19.57 2.30 -0.14
CA ASP A 14 -19.84 1.72 1.18
C ASP A 14 -18.58 1.27 1.94
N HIS A 15 -17.44 1.19 1.26
CA HIS A 15 -16.22 0.61 1.82
C HIS A 15 -14.97 1.33 1.35
N THR A 16 -13.94 1.33 2.20
CA THR A 16 -12.59 1.76 1.85
C THR A 16 -11.73 0.55 1.56
N TYR A 17 -11.19 0.45 0.35
CA TYR A 17 -10.26 -0.62 -0.03
C TYR A 17 -8.82 -0.14 0.10
N ILE A 18 -7.96 -1.03 0.58
CA ILE A 18 -6.53 -0.79 0.73
C ILE A 18 -5.77 -1.62 -0.29
N SER A 19 -4.72 -1.03 -0.84
CA SER A 19 -3.77 -1.70 -1.71
C SER A 19 -2.36 -1.17 -1.49
N ILE A 20 -1.35 -1.96 -1.87
CA ILE A 20 0.04 -1.54 -1.94
C ILE A 20 0.41 -1.41 -3.42
N ALA A 21 1.20 -0.41 -3.78
CA ALA A 21 1.71 -0.24 -5.13
C ALA A 21 3.13 0.33 -5.12
N THR A 22 3.85 0.24 -6.23
CA THR A 22 5.13 0.90 -6.43
C THR A 22 4.90 2.32 -6.93
N SER A 23 5.48 3.32 -6.24
CA SER A 23 5.41 4.72 -6.69
C SER A 23 6.35 4.96 -7.87
N ASN A 24 5.85 5.61 -8.93
CA ASN A 24 6.65 6.04 -10.07
C ASN A 24 7.26 7.45 -9.86
N GLY A 25 7.01 8.08 -8.70
CA GLY A 25 7.40 9.45 -8.39
C GLY A 25 6.24 10.45 -8.39
N TYR A 26 6.52 11.68 -7.95
CA TYR A 26 5.52 12.74 -7.83
C TYR A 26 4.86 13.06 -9.18
N GLY A 27 3.51 13.04 -9.21
CA GLY A 27 2.73 13.31 -10.42
C GLY A 27 2.75 12.21 -11.49
N LYS A 28 3.49 11.10 -11.28
CA LYS A 28 3.67 10.01 -12.25
C LYS A 28 2.81 8.76 -11.96
N GLY A 29 1.96 8.84 -10.94
CA GLY A 29 1.11 7.73 -10.51
C GLY A 29 1.90 6.58 -9.89
N TYR A 30 1.40 5.36 -10.08
CA TYR A 30 1.91 4.14 -9.48
C TYR A 30 1.75 2.94 -10.43
N SER A 31 2.49 1.87 -10.15
CA SER A 31 2.48 0.60 -10.88
C SER A 31 2.43 -0.59 -9.91
N ASN A 32 2.22 -1.80 -10.42
CA ASN A 32 2.30 -3.06 -9.66
C ASN A 32 1.43 -3.06 -8.37
N GLN A 33 0.13 -2.77 -8.55
CA GLN A 33 -0.82 -2.68 -7.45
C GLN A 33 -1.27 -4.08 -6.98
N ILE A 34 -1.24 -4.31 -5.66
CA ILE A 34 -1.77 -5.51 -5.00
C ILE A 34 -2.86 -5.07 -4.00
N GLY A 35 -4.07 -5.61 -4.16
CA GLY A 35 -5.18 -5.36 -3.24
C GLY A 35 -5.03 -6.13 -1.94
N LEU A 36 -5.18 -5.44 -0.80
CA LEU A 36 -5.16 -6.06 0.54
C LEU A 36 -6.55 -6.33 1.11
N GLY A 37 -7.58 -5.70 0.54
CA GLY A 37 -8.97 -5.87 0.96
C GLY A 37 -9.56 -4.61 1.60
N ARG A 38 -10.62 -4.80 2.40
CA ARG A 38 -11.38 -3.72 3.03
C ARG A 38 -10.68 -3.23 4.30
N LEU A 39 -10.57 -1.92 4.46
CA LEU A 39 -9.99 -1.29 5.64
C LEU A 39 -10.74 -1.69 6.90
N GLU A 40 -12.06 -1.73 6.83
CA GLU A 40 -12.93 -2.01 7.97
C GLU A 40 -12.63 -3.42 8.54
N LYS A 41 -12.44 -4.41 7.66
CA LYS A 41 -12.04 -5.77 8.06
C LYS A 41 -10.64 -5.82 8.65
N LEU A 42 -9.70 -5.03 8.11
CA LEU A 42 -8.35 -4.95 8.66
C LEU A 42 -8.35 -4.27 10.04
N GLN A 43 -9.28 -3.34 10.27
CA GLN A 43 -9.45 -2.66 11.55
C GLN A 43 -9.98 -3.58 12.66
N GLU A 44 -10.72 -4.63 12.32
CA GLU A 44 -11.14 -5.67 13.27
C GLU A 44 -9.94 -6.47 13.82
N LEU A 45 -8.87 -6.61 13.03
CA LEU A 45 -7.66 -7.34 13.41
C LEU A 45 -6.63 -6.46 14.13
N ASN A 46 -6.57 -5.17 13.79
CA ASN A 46 -5.64 -4.21 14.38
C ASN A 46 -6.24 -2.81 14.31
N SER A 47 -6.14 -2.01 15.37
CA SER A 47 -6.73 -0.67 15.41
C SER A 47 -6.13 0.33 14.42
N ASP A 48 -4.88 0.14 13.99
CA ASP A 48 -4.18 0.98 13.00
C ASP A 48 -3.44 0.13 11.94
N PRO A 49 -4.20 -0.54 11.05
CA PRO A 49 -3.60 -1.45 10.07
C PRO A 49 -2.76 -0.69 9.04
N ILE A 50 -3.08 0.59 8.76
CA ILE A 50 -2.36 1.39 7.77
C ILE A 50 -0.93 1.67 8.23
N ASN A 51 -0.74 2.04 9.49
CA ASN A 51 0.60 2.31 9.99
C ASN A 51 1.45 1.04 10.08
N VAL A 52 0.85 -0.09 10.48
CA VAL A 52 1.50 -1.40 10.45
C VAL A 52 1.98 -1.73 9.03
N ILE A 53 1.13 -1.56 8.03
CA ILE A 53 1.49 -1.81 6.63
C ILE A 53 2.59 -0.85 6.17
N LYS A 54 2.47 0.46 6.46
CA LYS A 54 3.49 1.46 6.10
C LYS A 54 4.87 1.13 6.70
N ASN A 55 4.92 0.72 7.95
CA ASN A 55 6.17 0.34 8.60
C ASN A 55 6.75 -0.95 8.00
N SER A 56 5.89 -1.91 7.66
CA SER A 56 6.31 -3.17 7.03
C SER A 56 6.94 -2.92 5.65
N ILE A 57 6.31 -2.08 4.82
CA ILE A 57 6.81 -1.79 3.47
C ILE A 57 8.01 -0.85 3.45
N LYS A 58 8.22 -0.03 4.49
CA LYS A 58 9.39 0.85 4.59
C LYS A 58 10.71 0.08 4.64
N ASN A 59 10.66 -1.15 5.18
CA ASN A 59 11.83 -2.02 5.31
C ASN A 59 12.01 -2.95 4.11
N LEU A 60 11.09 -2.94 3.14
CA LEU A 60 11.19 -3.72 1.91
C LEU A 60 11.95 -2.92 0.86
N SER A 61 13.23 -3.23 0.70
CA SER A 61 13.98 -2.81 -0.50
C SER A 61 13.93 -3.96 -1.50
N ILE A 62 13.35 -3.71 -2.69
CA ILE A 62 13.52 -4.62 -3.82
C ILE A 62 14.83 -4.22 -4.48
N SER A 63 15.88 -5.01 -4.32
CA SER A 63 17.01 -5.00 -5.23
C SER A 63 16.60 -5.76 -6.49
N GLU A 64 16.42 -5.04 -7.60
CA GLU A 64 16.33 -5.70 -8.91
C GLU A 64 17.70 -6.36 -9.18
N SER A 65 17.78 -7.69 -9.09
CA SER A 65 18.89 -8.41 -9.71
C SER A 65 18.68 -8.30 -11.22
N LYS A 66 19.58 -7.56 -11.87
CA LYS A 66 19.69 -7.47 -13.33
C LYS A 66 20.27 -8.74 -13.91
#